data_AF-A0A966KI76-F1
#
_entry.id   AF-A0A966KI76-F1
#
_cell.length_a   1.000
_cell.length_b   1.000
_cell.length_c   1.000
_cell.angle_alpha   90.00
_cell.angle_beta   90.00
_cell.angle_gamma   90.00
#
_symmetry.space_group_name_H-M   'P 1'
#
loop_
_entity.id
_entity.type
_entity.pdbx_description
1 polymer ?
#
loop_
_entity_poly.entity_id
_entity_poly.type
_entity_poly.pdbx_seq_one_letter_code
_entity_poly.pdbx_strand_id
1 'polypeptide(L)'
;FGFGAAATALVGVHFGANAIERGHLAGWVAAAFSAVLCGLVGGAVALFPSLWANLFTQAETVREACRNYLQIVGPFYAFYGVSLCLYFASQGAGRVLWPVIASVLRVVVIVMGCIAVAREPGATAAQFFWVIAAALAAQGLMTGAAIRLGAWRVGLAP
;
A
#
# COMPACT_ATOMS: atom_id res chain seq x y z
N PHE A 1 4.11 -9.38 -4.42
CA PHE A 1 4.08 -10.82 -4.13
C PHE A 1 5.42 -11.38 -3.66
N GLY A 2 6.54 -11.15 -4.36
CA GLY A 2 7.87 -11.69 -3.96
C GLY A 2 8.25 -11.44 -2.49
N PHE A 3 8.38 -10.16 -2.08
CA PHE A 3 8.67 -9.83 -0.67
C PHE A 3 7.61 -10.32 0.32
N GLY A 4 6.34 -10.25 -0.07
CA GLY A 4 5.22 -10.70 0.77
C GLY A 4 5.31 -12.18 1.11
N ALA A 5 5.50 -13.05 0.11
CA ALA A 5 5.62 -14.49 0.32
C ALA A 5 6.82 -14.85 1.21
N ALA A 6 7.98 -14.22 0.97
CA ALA A 6 9.16 -14.38 1.82
C ALA A 6 8.88 -13.91 3.27
N ALA A 7 8.21 -12.77 3.44
CA ALA A 7 7.83 -12.24 4.74
C ALA A 7 6.86 -13.19 5.48
N THR A 8 5.86 -13.74 4.80
CA THR A 8 4.94 -14.74 5.39
C THR A 8 5.73 -15.91 5.98
N ALA A 9 6.67 -16.48 5.22
CA ALA A 9 7.46 -17.63 5.66
C ALA A 9 8.38 -17.28 6.84
N LEU A 10 9.18 -16.21 6.73
CA LEU A 10 10.13 -15.80 7.77
C LEU A 10 9.44 -15.42 9.08
N VAL A 11 8.35 -14.65 8.99
CA VAL A 11 7.58 -14.26 10.18
C VAL A 11 6.93 -15.50 10.80
N GLY A 12 6.35 -16.40 9.99
CA GLY A 12 5.76 -17.64 10.48
C GLY A 12 6.75 -18.54 11.22
N VAL A 13 7.95 -18.73 10.68
CA VAL A 13 9.03 -19.51 11.33
C VAL A 13 9.42 -18.88 12.68
N HIS A 14 9.61 -17.56 12.73
CA HIS A 14 9.99 -16.88 13.97
C HIS A 14 8.87 -16.90 15.01
N PHE A 15 7.61 -16.69 14.62
CA PHE A 15 6.49 -16.76 15.54
C PHE A 15 6.26 -18.18 16.05
N GLY A 16 6.39 -19.20 15.19
CA GLY A 16 6.33 -20.61 15.58
C GLY A 16 7.45 -21.02 16.54
N ALA A 17 8.64 -20.43 16.41
CA ALA A 17 9.77 -20.63 17.31
C ALA A 17 9.74 -19.73 18.58
N ASN A 18 8.64 -19.01 18.82
CA ASN A 18 8.51 -18.01 19.89
C ASN A 18 9.58 -16.89 19.89
N ALA A 19 10.21 -16.65 18.73
CA ALA A 19 11.21 -15.60 18.52
C ALA A 19 10.55 -14.31 18.00
N ILE A 20 9.63 -13.76 18.78
CA ILE A 20 8.68 -12.71 18.35
C ILE A 20 9.37 -11.45 17.83
N GLU A 21 10.42 -10.97 18.51
CA GLU A 21 11.18 -9.79 18.08
C GLU A 21 11.87 -10.02 16.72
N ARG A 22 12.37 -11.23 16.46
CA ARG A 22 12.97 -11.58 15.16
C ARG A 22 11.92 -11.62 14.06
N GLY A 23 10.71 -12.09 14.38
CA GLY A 23 9.56 -12.01 13.47
C GLY A 23 9.19 -10.56 13.12
N HIS A 24 9.15 -9.67 14.12
CA HIS A 24 8.94 -8.23 13.89
C HIS A 24 10.02 -7.63 12.99
N LEU A 25 11.30 -7.91 13.27
CA LEU A 25 12.42 -7.42 12.47
C LEU A 25 12.30 -7.90 11.02
N ALA A 26 12.07 -9.19 10.80
CA ALA A 26 11.92 -9.76 9.45
C ALA A 26 10.77 -9.10 8.67
N GLY A 27 9.62 -8.92 9.33
CA GLY A 27 8.46 -8.24 8.74
C GLY A 27 8.74 -6.80 8.33
N TRP A 28 9.39 -6.03 9.20
CA TRP A 28 9.73 -4.62 8.93
C TRP A 28 10.82 -4.46 7.87
N VAL A 29 11.83 -5.33 7.86
CA VAL A 29 12.86 -5.34 6.82
C VAL A 29 12.22 -5.62 5.45
N ALA A 30 11.38 -6.65 5.36
CA ALA A 30 10.68 -6.97 4.12
C ALA A 30 9.75 -5.82 3.67
N ALA A 31 9.04 -5.18 4.60
CA ALA A 31 8.20 -4.03 4.31
C ALA A 31 9.01 -2.82 3.82
N ALA A 32 10.20 -2.57 4.37
CA ALA A 32 11.10 -1.51 3.93
C ALA A 32 11.61 -1.77 2.50
N PHE A 33 12.04 -2.99 2.18
CA PHE A 33 12.43 -3.35 0.81
C PHE A 33 11.27 -3.21 -0.16
N SER A 34 10.07 -3.65 0.23
CA SER A 34 8.85 -3.48 -0.57
C SER A 34 8.54 -2.01 -0.81
N ALA A 35 8.63 -1.17 0.22
CA ALA A 35 8.41 0.27 0.13
C ALA A 35 9.41 0.96 -0.81
N VAL A 36 10.70 0.64 -0.69
CA VAL A 36 11.76 1.18 -1.55
C VAL A 36 11.53 0.77 -2.99
N LEU A 37 11.29 -0.51 -3.28
CA LEU A 37 11.07 -0.96 -4.65
C LEU A 37 9.82 -0.32 -5.26
N CYS A 38 8.68 -0.36 -4.56
CA CYS A 38 7.45 0.23 -5.04
C CYS A 38 7.55 1.76 -5.16
N GLY A 39 8.28 2.41 -4.25
CA GLY A 39 8.53 3.85 -4.27
C GLY A 39 9.46 4.26 -5.42
N LEU A 40 10.49 3.49 -5.73
CA LEU A 40 11.37 3.72 -6.89
C LEU A 40 10.59 3.58 -8.20
N VAL A 41 9.79 2.52 -8.34
CA VAL A 41 8.94 2.34 -9.52
C VAL A 41 7.92 3.47 -9.61
N GLY A 42 7.24 3.79 -8.51
CA GLY A 42 6.28 4.88 -8.40
C GLY A 42 6.86 6.26 -8.73
N GLY A 43 8.06 6.55 -8.24
CA GLY A 43 8.80 7.76 -8.54
C GLY A 43 9.24 7.84 -10.00
N ALA A 44 9.76 6.74 -10.55
CA ALA A 44 10.17 6.67 -11.95
C ALA A 44 8.99 6.92 -12.91
N VAL A 45 7.82 6.32 -12.64
CA VAL A 45 6.62 6.53 -13.46
C VAL A 45 6.04 7.93 -13.28
N ALA A 46 6.19 8.54 -12.09
CA ALA A 46 5.75 9.91 -11.82
C ALA A 46 6.65 10.97 -12.47
N LEU A 47 7.96 10.73 -12.52
CA LEU A 47 8.93 11.64 -13.14
C LEU A 47 8.90 11.57 -14.68
N PHE A 48 8.68 10.38 -15.24
CA PHE A 48 8.68 10.16 -16.68
C PHE A 48 7.36 9.55 -17.19
N PRO A 49 6.20 10.17 -16.90
CA PRO A 49 4.89 9.55 -17.14
C PRO A 49 4.60 9.33 -18.63
N SER A 50 5.15 10.19 -19.50
CA SER A 50 5.01 10.06 -20.96
C SER A 50 5.69 8.81 -21.51
N LEU A 51 6.80 8.35 -20.92
CA LEU A 51 7.46 7.11 -21.37
C LEU A 51 6.54 5.89 -21.23
N TRP A 52 5.61 5.94 -20.27
CA TRP A 52 4.65 4.87 -20.01
C TRP A 52 3.34 5.08 -20.76
N ALA A 53 2.75 6.28 -20.67
CA ALA A 53 1.45 6.58 -21.29
C ALA A 53 1.46 6.36 -22.81
N ASN A 54 2.60 6.63 -23.45
CA ASN A 54 2.76 6.57 -24.90
C ASN A 54 2.83 5.14 -25.46
N LEU A 55 2.99 4.12 -24.60
CA LEU A 55 3.15 2.72 -25.03
C LEU A 55 1.83 2.05 -25.39
N PHE A 56 0.71 2.54 -24.86
CA PHE A 56 -0.56 1.80 -24.89
C PHE A 56 -1.59 2.35 -25.87
N THR A 57 -1.53 3.65 -26.20
CA THR A 57 -2.53 4.30 -27.04
C THR A 57 -1.99 5.55 -27.71
N GLN A 58 -2.57 5.91 -28.86
CA GLN A 58 -2.30 7.18 -29.54
C GLN A 58 -3.33 8.27 -29.21
N ALA A 59 -4.43 7.93 -28.53
CA ALA A 59 -5.45 8.90 -28.14
C ALA A 59 -4.94 9.84 -27.04
N GLU A 60 -4.81 11.14 -27.34
CA GLU A 60 -4.16 12.09 -26.43
C GLU A 60 -4.92 12.28 -25.11
N THR A 61 -6.25 12.29 -25.15
CA THR A 61 -7.10 12.41 -23.95
C THR A 61 -6.86 11.27 -22.95
N VAL A 62 -6.61 10.04 -23.43
CA VAL A 62 -6.30 8.89 -22.58
C VAL A 62 -4.88 8.98 -22.02
N ARG A 63 -3.91 9.46 -22.82
CA ARG A 63 -2.52 9.67 -22.39
C ARG A 63 -2.44 10.76 -21.32
N GLU A 64 -3.17 11.86 -21.47
CA GLU A 64 -3.28 12.92 -20.47
C GLU A 64 -3.80 12.38 -19.13
N ALA A 65 -4.88 11.61 -19.14
CA ALA A 65 -5.42 10.99 -17.94
C ALA A 65 -4.40 10.03 -17.29
N CYS A 66 -3.71 9.22 -18.09
CA CYS A 66 -2.66 8.32 -17.61
C CYS A 66 -1.49 9.09 -16.97
N ARG A 67 -1.00 10.15 -17.62
CA ARG A 67 0.10 10.97 -17.07
C ARG A 67 -0.27 11.61 -15.74
N ASN A 68 -1.47 12.20 -15.65
CA ASN A 68 -1.99 12.76 -14.41
C ASN A 68 -2.10 11.71 -13.30
N TYR A 69 -2.61 10.52 -13.61
CA TYR A 69 -2.68 9.43 -12.63
C TYR A 69 -1.29 9.03 -12.13
N LEU A 70 -0.33 8.81 -13.04
CA LEU A 70 1.03 8.37 -12.66
C LEU A 70 1.75 9.42 -11.81
N GLN A 71 1.59 10.71 -12.13
CA GLN A 71 2.17 11.81 -11.36
C GLN A 71 1.57 11.93 -9.95
N ILE A 72 0.25 11.78 -9.83
CA ILE A 72 -0.45 11.94 -8.54
C ILE A 72 -0.31 10.69 -7.67
N VAL A 73 -0.55 9.51 -8.23
CA VAL A 73 -0.66 8.25 -7.47
C VAL A 73 0.66 7.51 -7.36
N GLY A 74 1.54 7.61 -8.36
CA GLY A 74 2.84 6.95 -8.39
C GLY A 74 3.66 7.13 -7.09
N PRO A 75 3.81 8.35 -6.55
CA PRO A 75 4.55 8.57 -5.30
C PRO A 75 4.00 7.80 -4.09
N PHE A 76 2.70 7.44 -4.11
CA PHE A 76 2.03 6.75 -3.03
C PHE A 76 2.14 5.22 -3.10
N TYR A 77 2.76 4.67 -4.15
CA TYR A 77 2.99 3.23 -4.27
C TYR A 77 3.89 2.67 -3.17
N ALA A 78 4.76 3.49 -2.56
CA ALA A 78 5.54 3.09 -1.39
C ALA A 78 4.64 2.65 -0.21
N PHE A 79 3.57 3.39 0.08
CA PHE A 79 2.61 3.05 1.14
C PHE A 79 1.86 1.75 0.84
N TYR A 80 1.51 1.55 -0.43
CA TYR A 80 0.89 0.30 -0.86
C TYR A 80 1.85 -0.89 -0.69
N GLY A 81 3.12 -0.70 -1.03
CA GLY A 81 4.19 -1.68 -0.84
C GLY A 81 4.37 -2.09 0.62
N VAL A 82 4.36 -1.12 1.55
CA VAL A 82 4.37 -1.37 3.01
C VAL A 82 3.14 -2.20 3.40
N SER A 83 1.95 -1.70 3.06
CA SER A 83 0.69 -2.28 3.51
C SER A 83 0.53 -3.73 3.05
N LEU A 84 0.79 -3.99 1.77
CA LEU A 84 0.65 -5.33 1.19
C LEU A 84 1.69 -6.30 1.75
N CYS A 85 2.93 -5.88 1.91
CA CYS A 85 3.97 -6.73 2.49
C CYS A 85 3.66 -7.09 3.96
N LEU A 86 3.23 -6.10 4.75
CA LEU A 86 2.85 -6.31 6.14
C LEU A 86 1.56 -7.15 6.28
N TYR A 87 0.62 -7.06 5.33
CA TYR A 87 -0.53 -7.96 5.27
C TYR A 87 -0.10 -9.44 5.12
N PHE A 88 0.84 -9.73 4.21
CA PHE A 88 1.39 -11.08 4.06
C PHE A 88 2.19 -11.53 5.29
N ALA A 89 3.07 -10.68 5.82
CA ALA A 89 3.79 -10.94 7.05
C ALA A 89 2.83 -11.27 8.23
N SER A 90 1.69 -10.57 8.28
CA SER A 90 0.66 -10.79 9.29
C SER A 90 -0.06 -12.13 9.14
N GLN A 91 -0.14 -12.70 7.93
CA GLN A 91 -0.60 -14.07 7.73
C GLN A 91 0.39 -15.06 8.35
N GLY A 92 1.69 -14.83 8.18
CA GLY A 92 2.75 -15.61 8.84
C GLY A 92 2.65 -15.55 10.37
N ALA A 93 2.35 -14.37 10.92
CA ALA A 93 2.13 -14.18 12.36
C ALA A 93 0.77 -14.72 12.87
N GLY A 94 -0.12 -15.21 11.99
CA GLY A 94 -1.48 -15.62 12.35
C GLY A 94 -2.40 -14.49 12.82
N ARG A 95 -2.10 -13.22 12.48
CA ARG A 95 -2.72 -12.01 13.05
C ARG A 95 -3.08 -10.98 11.99
N VAL A 96 -4.08 -11.28 11.17
CA VAL A 96 -4.44 -10.49 9.98
C VAL A 96 -5.51 -9.42 10.20
N LEU A 97 -6.14 -9.36 11.39
CA LEU A 97 -7.31 -8.51 11.63
C LEU A 97 -7.05 -7.03 11.28
N TRP A 98 -6.00 -6.43 11.84
CA TRP A 98 -5.68 -5.02 11.61
C TRP A 98 -5.32 -4.69 10.15
N PRO A 99 -4.47 -5.49 9.46
CA PRO A 99 -4.27 -5.35 8.01
C PRO A 99 -5.55 -5.46 7.16
N VAL A 100 -6.51 -6.32 7.55
CA VAL A 100 -7.82 -6.41 6.88
C VAL A 100 -8.63 -5.15 7.12
N ILE A 101 -8.71 -4.66 8.36
CA ILE A 101 -9.41 -3.40 8.68
C ILE A 101 -8.81 -2.25 7.87
N ALA A 102 -7.48 -2.17 7.76
CA ALA A 102 -6.84 -1.14 6.93
C ALA A 102 -7.23 -1.25 5.45
N SER A 103 -7.36 -2.46 4.91
CA SER A 103 -7.82 -2.69 3.53
C SER A 103 -9.27 -2.27 3.33
N VAL A 104 -10.13 -2.52 4.32
CA VAL A 104 -11.53 -2.04 4.32
C VAL A 104 -11.57 -0.51 4.41
N LEU A 105 -10.77 0.10 5.29
CA LEU A 105 -10.63 1.55 5.38
C LEU A 105 -10.28 2.15 4.01
N ARG A 106 -9.35 1.54 3.26
CA ARG A 106 -9.01 2.00 1.90
C ARG A 106 -10.24 2.04 1.00
N VAL A 107 -11.05 0.98 1.01
CA VAL A 107 -12.28 0.92 0.20
C VAL A 107 -13.27 2.00 0.63
N VAL A 108 -13.46 2.19 1.94
CA VAL A 108 -14.33 3.24 2.48
C VAL A 108 -13.85 4.63 2.04
N VAL A 109 -12.56 4.92 2.15
CA VAL A 109 -11.97 6.20 1.70
C VAL A 109 -12.20 6.41 0.21
N ILE A 110 -12.01 5.38 -0.63
CA ILE A 110 -12.27 5.47 -2.06
C ILE A 110 -13.75 5.76 -2.33
N VAL A 111 -14.66 4.98 -1.76
CA VAL A 111 -16.10 5.12 -2.02
C VAL A 111 -16.60 6.49 -1.56
N MET A 112 -16.29 6.87 -0.31
CA MET A 112 -16.74 8.14 0.25
C MET A 112 -16.09 9.33 -0.46
N GLY A 113 -14.80 9.25 -0.75
CA GLY A 113 -14.07 10.30 -1.48
C GLY A 113 -14.59 10.48 -2.90
N CYS A 114 -14.83 9.39 -3.64
CA CYS A 114 -15.40 9.47 -4.97
C CYS A 114 -16.83 10.02 -4.97
N ILE A 115 -17.68 9.64 -4.00
CA ILE A 115 -19.02 10.21 -3.85
C ILE A 115 -18.95 11.72 -3.57
N ALA A 116 -18.02 12.15 -2.72
CA ALA A 116 -17.82 13.56 -2.40
C ALA A 116 -17.38 14.36 -3.64
N VAL A 117 -16.33 13.90 -4.33
CA VAL A 117 -15.81 14.54 -5.55
C VAL A 117 -16.88 14.56 -6.66
N ALA A 118 -17.63 13.48 -6.86
CA ALA A 118 -18.65 13.41 -7.91
C ALA A 118 -19.83 14.38 -7.71
N ARG A 119 -20.00 14.95 -6.51
CA ARG A 119 -21.03 15.97 -6.22
C ARG A 119 -20.55 17.38 -6.53
N GLU A 120 -19.26 17.60 -6.77
CA GLU A 120 -18.72 18.91 -7.10
C GLU A 120 -19.01 19.28 -8.56
N PRO A 121 -19.58 20.46 -8.85
CA PRO A 121 -19.70 20.95 -10.22
C PRO A 121 -18.32 21.09 -10.86
N GLY A 122 -18.10 20.43 -12.00
CA GLY A 122 -16.83 20.50 -12.72
C GLY A 122 -15.74 19.57 -12.18
N ALA A 123 -16.11 18.50 -11.46
CA ALA A 123 -15.17 17.50 -10.95
C ALA A 123 -14.22 16.99 -12.04
N THR A 124 -12.92 16.99 -11.72
CA THR A 124 -11.84 16.59 -12.63
C THR A 124 -11.33 15.20 -12.30
N ALA A 125 -10.78 14.50 -13.29
CA ALA A 125 -10.14 13.18 -13.08
C ALA A 125 -9.02 13.24 -12.02
N ALA A 126 -8.30 14.36 -11.95
CA ALA A 126 -7.23 14.57 -10.97
C ALA A 126 -7.72 14.48 -9.52
N GLN A 127 -8.93 14.97 -9.22
CA GLN A 127 -9.51 14.89 -7.87
C GLN A 127 -9.78 13.43 -7.45
N PHE A 128 -10.27 12.60 -8.38
CA PHE A 128 -10.43 11.16 -8.13
C PHE A 128 -9.08 10.46 -7.92
N PHE A 129 -8.02 10.88 -8.63
CA PHE A 129 -6.68 10.33 -8.43
C PHE A 129 -6.11 10.71 -7.05
N TRP A 130 -6.39 11.92 -6.55
CA TRP A 130 -6.03 12.30 -5.19
C TRP A 130 -6.76 11.48 -4.12
N VAL A 131 -8.02 11.11 -4.34
CA VAL A 131 -8.74 10.16 -3.46
C VAL A 131 -8.01 8.82 -3.41
N ILE A 132 -7.55 8.31 -4.55
CA ILE A 132 -6.78 7.06 -4.60
C ILE A 132 -5.46 7.20 -3.84
N ALA A 133 -4.71 8.28 -4.06
CA ALA A 133 -3.46 8.56 -3.35
C ALA A 133 -3.67 8.59 -1.82
N ALA A 134 -4.69 9.30 -1.35
CA ALA A 134 -5.05 9.37 0.06
C ALA A 134 -5.43 8.00 0.63
N ALA A 135 -6.15 7.19 -0.13
CA ALA A 135 -6.54 5.84 0.28
C ALA A 135 -5.32 4.91 0.42
N LEU A 136 -4.34 4.99 -0.50
CA LEU A 136 -3.09 4.24 -0.40
C LEU A 136 -2.27 4.66 0.84
N ALA A 137 -2.16 5.97 1.09
CA ALA A 137 -1.51 6.50 2.29
C ALA A 137 -2.19 5.99 3.56
N ALA A 138 -3.52 6.12 3.65
CA ALA A 138 -4.29 5.66 4.80
C ALA A 138 -4.11 4.16 5.06
N GLN A 139 -4.15 3.33 4.02
CA GLN A 139 -3.93 1.88 4.15
C GLN A 139 -2.51 1.54 4.64
N GLY A 140 -1.49 2.20 4.10
CA GLY A 140 -0.09 1.98 4.48
C GLY A 140 0.19 2.41 5.92
N LEU A 141 -0.23 3.62 6.26
CA LEU A 141 -0.04 4.20 7.59
C LEU A 141 -0.79 3.39 8.65
N MET A 142 -2.05 3.02 8.41
CA MET A 142 -2.84 2.24 9.38
C MET A 142 -2.24 0.86 9.61
N THR A 143 -1.90 0.11 8.55
CA THR A 143 -1.28 -1.22 8.69
C THR A 143 0.05 -1.12 9.44
N GLY A 144 0.92 -0.17 9.06
CA GLY A 144 2.20 0.04 9.70
C GLY A 144 2.06 0.43 11.17
N ALA A 145 1.19 1.38 11.48
CA ALA A 145 0.93 1.85 12.85
C ALA A 145 0.37 0.72 13.72
N ALA A 146 -0.63 -0.02 13.24
CA ALA A 146 -1.22 -1.12 14.01
C ALA A 146 -0.16 -2.17 14.41
N ILE A 147 0.71 -2.56 13.49
CA ILE A 147 1.79 -3.52 13.77
C ILE A 147 2.82 -2.92 14.72
N ARG A 148 3.20 -1.65 14.54
CA ARG A 148 4.13 -0.94 15.43
C ARG A 148 3.61 -0.79 16.85
N LEU A 149 2.29 -0.64 17.00
CA LEU A 149 1.57 -0.51 18.27
C LEU A 149 1.23 -1.86 18.92
N GLY A 150 1.64 -2.98 18.33
CA GLY A 150 1.54 -4.29 18.97
C GLY A 150 0.40 -5.18 18.46
N ALA A 151 -0.16 -4.94 17.27
CA ALA A 151 -1.15 -5.84 16.67
C ALA A 151 -0.68 -7.31 16.61
N TRP A 152 0.63 -7.54 16.46
CA TRP A 152 1.20 -8.90 16.49
C TRP A 152 1.45 -9.45 17.90
N ARG A 153 1.39 -8.62 18.94
CA ARG A 153 1.62 -9.02 20.33
C ARG A 153 0.34 -9.41 21.06
N VAL A 154 -0.82 -9.11 20.48
CA VAL A 154 -2.11 -9.49 21.05
C VAL A 154 -2.15 -11.01 21.27
N GLY A 155 -2.47 -11.40 22.50
CA GLY A 155 -2.60 -12.79 22.93
C GLY A 155 -1.29 -13.54 23.18
N LEU A 156 -0.13 -12.87 23.17
CA LEU A 156 1.14 -13.46 23.63
C LEU A 156 1.27 -13.30 25.15
N ALA A 157 1.78 -14.32 25.83
CA ALA A 157 2.18 -14.22 27.23
C ALA A 157 3.33 -13.20 27.37
N PRO A 158 3.39 -12.44 28.48
CA PRO A 158 4.43 -11.43 28.72
C PRO A 158 5.84 -12.01 28.78
#